data_AF-A0A8T0S4F1-F1
#
_entry.id   AF-A0A8T0S4F1-F1
#
_cell.length_a   1.000
_cell.length_b   1.000
_cell.length_c   1.000
_cell.angle_alpha   90.00
_cell.angle_beta   90.00
_cell.angle_gamma   90.00
#
_symmetry.space_group_name_H-M   'P 1'
#
loop_
_entity.id
_entity.type
_entity.pdbx_description
1 polymer ?
#
loop_
_entity_poly.entity_id
_entity_poly.type
_entity_poly.pdbx_seq_one_letter_code
_entity_poly.pdbx_strand_id
1 'polypeptide(L)' 'MNILRSVVNGDVYEGIRALSIDKDNTPKWNPATLEEVKNEDIDRVFQPFSLEHELQVPSDDSNRWSGKYENTVYAKIPQ' A
#
# COMPACT_ATOMS: atom_id res chain seq x y z
N MET A 1 0.72 0.19 1.27
CA MET A 1 -0.42 0.06 0.34
C MET A 1 0.05 0.51 -1.04
N ASN A 2 0.02 -0.35 -2.06
CA ASN A 2 0.46 0.01 -3.42
C ASN A 2 -0.60 0.87 -4.10
N ILE A 3 -0.69 2.14 -3.69
CA ILE A 3 -1.72 3.08 -4.15
C ILE A 3 -1.65 3.37 -5.65
N LEU A 4 -0.51 3.12 -6.31
CA LEU A 4 -0.36 3.32 -7.75
C LEU A 4 -1.22 2.33 -8.57
N ARG A 5 -1.64 1.21 -7.98
CA ARG A 5 -2.59 0.27 -8.58
C ARG A 5 -4.02 0.41 -8.06
N SER A 6 -4.34 1.51 -7.37
CA SER A 6 -5.74 1.93 -7.14
C SER A 6 -6.51 2.22 -8.44
N VAL A 7 -5.83 2.20 -9.59
CA VAL A 7 -6.46 2.24 -10.91
C VAL A 7 -6.99 0.86 -11.34
N VAL A 8 -6.48 -0.23 -10.74
CA VAL A 8 -6.96 -1.60 -11.00
C VAL A 8 -8.34 -1.81 -10.36
N ASN A 9 -8.60 -1.24 -9.18
CA ASN A 9 -9.94 -1.14 -8.60
C ASN A 9 -10.14 0.15 -7.80
N GLY A 10 -11.36 0.70 -7.82
CA GLY A 10 -11.73 1.89 -7.05
C GLY A 10 -11.93 1.63 -5.55
N ASP A 11 -11.65 0.42 -5.06
CA ASP A 11 -12.06 -0.04 -3.74
C ASP A 11 -11.38 0.71 -2.60
N VAL A 12 -10.21 1.30 -2.86
CA VAL A 12 -9.53 2.17 -1.88
C VAL A 12 -10.41 3.34 -1.47
N TYR A 13 -11.02 4.01 -2.45
CA TYR A 13 -11.90 5.14 -2.19
C TYR A 13 -13.22 4.70 -1.56
N GLU A 14 -13.72 3.54 -1.99
CA GLU A 14 -14.95 2.97 -1.45
C GLU A 14 -14.80 2.57 0.03
N GLY A 15 -13.66 1.98 0.40
CA GLY A 15 -13.34 1.69 1.79
C GLY A 15 -13.25 2.95 2.65
N ILE A 16 -12.65 4.02 2.12
CA ILE A 16 -12.61 5.33 2.80
C ILE A 16 -14.02 5.91 2.94
N ARG A 17 -14.84 5.86 1.89
CA ARG A 17 -16.23 6.32 1.93
C ARG A 17 -17.01 5.61 3.03
N ALA A 18 -17.02 4.28 2.99
CA ALA A 18 -17.79 3.45 3.92
C ALA A 18 -17.35 3.62 5.39
N LEU A 19 -16.04 3.74 5.62
CA LEU A 19 -15.50 3.85 6.98
C LEU A 19 -15.56 5.28 7.55
N SER A 20 -15.16 6.28 6.75
CA SER A 20 -14.87 7.62 7.25
C SER A 20 -15.92 8.67 6.88
N ILE A 21 -16.50 8.56 5.68
CA ILE A 21 -17.47 9.55 5.17
C ILE A 21 -18.87 9.17 5.63
N ASP A 22 -19.37 8.05 5.14
CA ASP A 22 -20.76 7.62 5.38
C ASP A 22 -20.88 6.86 6.70
N LYS A 23 -19.78 6.29 7.21
CA LYS A 23 -19.71 5.54 8.48
C LYS A 23 -20.72 4.40 8.56
N ASP A 24 -21.07 3.86 7.41
CA ASP A 24 -22.03 2.77 7.27
C ASP A 24 -21.38 1.40 7.54
N ASN A 25 -20.04 1.29 7.45
CA ASN A 25 -19.29 0.03 7.46
C ASN A 25 -19.78 -0.97 6.39
N THR A 26 -20.39 -0.46 5.31
CA THR A 26 -20.91 -1.26 4.19
C THR A 26 -20.25 -0.84 2.88
N PRO A 27 -18.97 -1.22 2.67
CA PRO A 27 -18.28 -0.99 1.42
C PRO A 27 -18.83 -1.88 0.31
N LYS A 28 -18.97 -1.31 -0.89
CA LYS A 28 -19.44 -1.95 -2.11
C LYS A 28 -18.23 -2.35 -2.97
N TRP A 29 -17.57 -3.42 -2.55
CA TRP A 29 -16.39 -3.95 -3.22
C TRP A 29 -16.68 -4.39 -4.66
N ASN A 30 -15.68 -4.27 -5.53
CA ASN A 30 -15.72 -4.80 -6.88
C ASN A 30 -14.38 -5.48 -7.24
N PRO A 31 -14.34 -6.81 -7.36
CA PRO A 31 -15.48 -7.75 -7.30
C PRO A 31 -16.10 -7.91 -5.90
N ALA A 32 -17.37 -8.33 -5.85
CA ALA A 32 -18.13 -8.35 -4.59
C ALA A 32 -17.83 -9.58 -3.73
N THR A 33 -17.38 -10.68 -4.35
CA THR A 33 -16.97 -11.90 -3.65
C THR A 33 -15.57 -12.34 -4.07
N LEU A 34 -14.99 -13.26 -3.29
CA LEU A 34 -13.64 -13.75 -3.54
C LEU A 34 -13.57 -14.63 -4.79
N GLU A 35 -14.63 -15.38 -5.09
CA GLU A 35 -14.71 -16.29 -6.24
C GLU A 35 -14.72 -15.53 -7.58
N GLU A 36 -15.15 -14.27 -7.56
CA GLU A 36 -15.17 -13.36 -8.70
C GLU A 36 -13.79 -12.73 -8.98
N VAL A 37 -12.84 -12.84 -8.04
CA VAL A 37 -11.46 -12.36 -8.22
C VAL A 37 -10.74 -13.27 -9.21
N LYS A 38 -10.26 -12.67 -10.30
CA LYS A 38 -9.55 -13.40 -11.34
C LYS A 38 -8.05 -13.42 -11.07
N ASN A 39 -7.38 -14.51 -11.44
CA ASN A 39 -5.93 -14.62 -11.28
C ASN A 39 -5.19 -13.53 -12.07
N GLU A 40 -5.70 -13.11 -13.23
CA GLU A 40 -5.08 -12.08 -14.05
C GLU A 40 -5.05 -10.70 -13.34
N ASP A 41 -6.05 -10.41 -12.50
CA ASP A 41 -6.10 -9.19 -11.71
C ASP A 41 -5.07 -9.21 -10.59
N ILE A 42 -4.86 -10.38 -9.97
CA ILE A 42 -3.80 -10.61 -8.97
C ILE A 42 -2.43 -10.46 -9.62
N ASP A 43 -2.20 -11.14 -10.74
CA ASP A 43 -0.93 -11.09 -11.48
C ASP A 43 -0.60 -9.65 -11.87
N ARG A 44 -1.59 -8.90 -12.34
CA ARG A 44 -1.44 -7.48 -12.66
C ARG A 44 -1.02 -6.67 -11.44
N VAL A 45 -1.44 -7.00 -10.21
CA VAL A 45 -1.04 -6.31 -8.98
C VAL A 45 0.41 -6.60 -8.58
N PHE A 46 0.99 -7.72 -9.01
CA PHE A 46 2.38 -8.08 -8.71
C PHE A 46 3.39 -7.80 -9.83
N GLN A 47 2.95 -7.40 -11.03
CA GLN A 47 3.88 -6.98 -12.08
C GLN A 47 4.76 -5.81 -11.60
N PRO A 48 6.04 -5.72 -12.00
CA PRO A 48 6.83 -4.53 -11.73
C PRO A 48 6.19 -3.29 -12.37
N PHE A 49 6.51 -2.12 -11.84
CA PHE A 49 6.17 -0.86 -12.50
C PHE A 49 7.15 -0.60 -13.66
N SER A 50 6.76 0.26 -14.61
CA SER A 50 7.75 0.84 -15.52
C SER A 50 8.65 1.79 -14.73
N LEU A 51 9.88 1.99 -15.21
CA LEU A 51 10.90 2.79 -14.54
C LEU A 51 10.40 4.22 -14.18
N GLU A 52 9.51 4.79 -14.99
CA GLU A 52 8.92 6.11 -14.78
C GLU A 52 7.93 6.18 -13.60
N HIS A 53 7.29 5.05 -13.28
CA HIS A 53 6.28 4.92 -12.22
C HIS A 53 6.84 4.27 -10.96
N GLU A 54 8.02 3.64 -11.05
CA GLU A 54 8.69 3.04 -9.91
C GLU A 54 9.41 4.10 -9.07
N LEU A 55 9.30 3.96 -7.75
CA LEU A 55 9.92 4.88 -6.82
C LEU A 55 11.45 4.70 -6.88
N GLN A 56 12.15 5.76 -7.27
CA GLN A 56 13.61 5.77 -7.37
C GLN A 56 14.25 5.93 -6.00
N VAL A 57 14.21 4.85 -5.20
CA VAL A 57 14.84 4.81 -3.88
C VAL A 57 16.34 4.54 -4.05
N PRO A 58 17.23 5.41 -3.55
CA PRO A 58 18.67 5.16 -3.57
C PRO A 58 19.00 3.85 -2.85
N SER A 59 19.91 3.06 -3.43
CA SER A 59 20.33 1.78 -2.84
C SER A 59 21.28 1.94 -1.65
N ASP A 60 21.79 3.16 -1.43
CA ASP A 60 22.62 3.47 -0.28
C ASP A 60 21.79 3.99 0.90
N ASP A 61 22.34 3.84 2.10
CA ASP A 61 21.71 4.30 3.34
C ASP A 61 21.93 5.81 3.58
N SER A 62 22.28 6.61 2.56
CA SER A 62 22.60 8.04 2.75
C SER A 62 21.41 8.86 3.29
N ASN A 63 20.19 8.48 2.92
CA ASN A 63 18.95 9.10 3.38
C ASN A 63 18.34 8.39 4.60
N ARG A 64 19.00 7.33 5.09
CA ARG A 64 18.65 6.74 6.38
C ARG A 64 19.00 7.77 7.44
N TRP A 65 18.00 8.20 8.18
CA TRP A 65 18.06 9.30 9.14
C TRP A 65 19.02 9.01 10.32
N SER A 66 20.33 9.12 10.06
CA SER A 66 21.38 8.90 11.04
C SER A 66 21.30 9.91 12.18
N GLY A 67 21.49 9.46 13.42
CA GLY A 67 21.69 10.32 14.59
C GLY A 67 20.45 10.77 15.37
N LYS A 68 19.20 10.63 14.86
CA LYS A 68 18.03 11.07 15.67
C LYS A 68 17.29 9.96 16.42
N TYR A 69 17.47 8.70 16.03
CA TYR A 69 16.91 7.57 16.77
C TYR A 69 17.93 6.90 17.69
N GLU A 70 19.22 7.08 17.47
CA GLU A 70 20.32 6.42 18.19
C GLU A 70 20.31 6.71 19.70
N ASN A 71 19.76 7.86 20.10
CA ASN A 71 19.59 8.26 21.50
C ASN A 71 18.17 7.99 22.06
N THR A 72 17.29 7.37 21.28
CA THR A 72 15.95 7.01 21.75
C THR A 72 15.96 5.66 22.44
N VAL A 73 15.00 5.45 23.34
CA VAL A 73 14.79 4.16 24.04
C VAL A 73 14.49 2.99 23.09
N TYR A 74 14.16 3.27 21.83
CA TYR A 74 13.87 2.27 20.79
C TYR A 74 15.11 1.82 19.99
N ALA A 75 16.26 2.49 20.13
CA ALA A 75 17.48 2.10 19.40
C ALA A 75 18.11 0.79 19.87
N LYS A 76 17.74 0.31 21.07
CA LYS A 76 18.24 -0.95 21.60
C LYS A 76 17.24 -2.06 21.28
N ILE A 77 17.53 -2.81 20.21
CA ILE A 77 16.96 -4.14 20.01
C ILE A 77 17.52 -5.01 21.15
N PRO A 78 16.69 -5.65 22.01
CA PRO A 78 17.21 -6.65 22.93
C PRO A 78 17.71 -7.84 22.11
N GLN A 79 18.95 -8.27 22.40
CA GLN A 79 19.52 -9.51 21.87
C GLN A 79 18.77 -10.72 22.39
#